data_AF-A0A653QBM6-F1
#
_entry.id   AF-A0A653QBM6-F1
#
_cell.length_a   1.000
_cell.length_b   1.000
_cell.length_c   1.000
_cell.angle_alpha   90.00
_cell.angle_beta   90.00
_cell.angle_gamma   90.00
#
_symmetry.space_group_name_H-M   'P 1'
#
loop_
_entity.id
_entity.type
_entity.pdbx_description
1 polymer ?
#
loop_
_entity_poly.entity_id
_entity_poly.type
_entity_poly.pdbx_seq_one_letter_code
_entity_poly.pdbx_strand_id
1 'polypeptide(L)'
;MGANLPIASVCELAPIPAFPRRRGKEQKQLPPVRPENLTRVTAKVDPPWDATAWRVAARAALCAGLPPEQLDWSGGAQGSLLGGLDLSTLPAQRTAPRVPSEFLSLAGAVLCNRAEDRHGLLYRMLWRIAEGERALLQRASDPDVHRATTMAQAVRRDSHKMKAFVRFRAVPGADEEYVAWFEPDHHIVDRVAPFFARRFAGMRWAIVTPYRTALWDGEAIAFADGGVRADAPSEDAREDLWRTYYANIFNPARLNPTMMRSEMPQKYWKLLPEAALLPDLMRDAGLRVREMAERAHEAPRRRIPAAPAPAPVVAGTLDALRESARDCRRCPLWQPATQTVFGEGPAHARTMIVGEQPGDEEDLSGRPFVGPAGRLFSRALDELGIDRTALYLTNAVKHFRFEPRGKRRLHKRPDVAHIEACNGWLRAEIAQVKPERIVCLGASAARAVFGPGVRLTEERGLWRTREDGVRAFATVHPSWVLRQGDPQAQADAYAGFVDDLRLLLAA
;
A
#
# COMPACT_ATOMS: atom_id res chain seq x y z
N MET A 1 -36.32 -24.92 13.83
CA MET A 1 -37.18 -23.77 13.48
C MET A 1 -36.32 -22.54 13.63
N GLY A 2 -35.90 -21.98 12.50
CA GLY A 2 -35.06 -20.79 12.47
C GLY A 2 -35.86 -19.54 12.79
N ALA A 3 -35.20 -18.58 13.41
CA ALA A 3 -35.59 -17.18 13.35
C ALA A 3 -34.37 -16.40 12.84
N ASN A 4 -34.37 -16.18 11.52
CA ASN A 4 -33.61 -15.12 10.88
C ASN A 4 -34.13 -13.79 11.42
N LEU A 5 -33.25 -12.95 11.97
CA LEU A 5 -33.51 -11.52 12.08
C LEU A 5 -32.40 -10.77 11.34
N PRO A 6 -32.72 -10.06 10.24
CA PRO A 6 -31.76 -9.34 9.42
C PRO A 6 -31.38 -7.98 10.02
N ILE A 7 -30.23 -7.47 9.55
CA ILE A 7 -29.68 -6.12 9.77
C ILE A 7 -30.57 -5.09 9.06
N ALA A 8 -31.76 -4.85 9.62
CA ALA A 8 -32.69 -3.82 9.21
C ALA A 8 -33.54 -3.40 10.41
N SER A 9 -32.95 -2.72 11.39
CA SER A 9 -33.72 -2.05 12.45
C SER A 9 -32.90 -0.99 13.19
N VAL A 10 -32.62 0.14 12.54
CA VAL A 10 -32.46 1.46 13.20
C VAL A 10 -32.85 2.57 12.20
N CYS A 11 -34.08 2.53 11.70
CA CYS A 11 -34.71 3.64 10.99
C CYS A 11 -36.13 3.75 11.53
N GLU A 12 -36.38 4.63 12.50
CA GLU A 12 -37.70 5.24 12.77
C GLU A 12 -37.66 6.11 14.03
N LEU A 13 -37.72 7.44 13.89
CA LEU A 13 -38.30 8.35 14.89
C LEU A 13 -38.92 9.61 14.22
N ALA A 14 -40.25 9.56 14.09
CA ALA A 14 -41.30 10.57 14.37
C ALA A 14 -41.30 12.02 13.76
N PRO A 15 -42.51 12.63 13.56
CA PRO A 15 -42.77 13.72 12.62
C PRO A 15 -42.61 15.16 13.16
N ILE A 16 -42.50 16.10 12.21
CA ILE A 16 -42.32 17.56 12.33
C ILE A 16 -43.57 18.24 12.94
N PRO A 17 -43.43 19.16 13.93
CA PRO A 17 -44.54 19.99 14.40
C PRO A 17 -44.79 21.21 13.48
N ALA A 18 -46.07 21.52 13.27
CA ALA A 18 -46.55 22.60 12.42
C ALA A 18 -46.22 24.01 12.95
N PHE A 19 -45.83 24.92 12.05
CA PHE A 19 -45.61 26.34 12.33
C PHE A 19 -46.92 27.16 12.32
N PRO A 20 -47.13 28.11 13.25
CA PRO A 20 -48.26 29.01 13.21
C PRO A 20 -48.02 30.19 12.27
N ARG A 21 -49.02 30.51 11.43
CA ARG A 21 -49.06 31.72 10.60
C ARG A 21 -49.13 32.98 11.48
N ARG A 22 -48.28 33.99 11.23
CA ARG A 22 -48.49 35.36 11.72
C ARG A 22 -48.51 36.38 10.59
N ARG A 23 -49.45 37.32 10.76
CA ARG A 23 -49.91 38.39 9.87
C ARG A 23 -48.85 39.48 9.67
N GLY A 24 -48.93 40.16 8.52
CA GLY A 24 -48.05 41.27 8.15
C GLY A 24 -48.26 42.56 8.95
N LYS A 25 -47.27 43.45 8.85
CA LYS A 25 -47.39 44.90 9.06
C LYS A 25 -46.21 45.66 8.42
N GLU A 26 -46.58 46.55 7.51
CA GLU A 26 -46.06 47.90 7.18
C GLU A 26 -44.55 48.18 7.12
N GLN A 27 -44.14 48.62 5.92
CA GLN A 27 -42.87 49.25 5.61
C GLN A 27 -42.79 50.67 6.20
N LYS A 28 -41.71 50.97 6.94
CA LYS A 28 -41.26 52.34 7.24
C LYS A 28 -39.80 52.49 6.81
N GLN A 29 -39.55 53.51 6.00
CA GLN A 29 -38.28 53.82 5.36
C GLN A 29 -37.41 54.65 6.33
N LEU A 30 -36.13 54.27 6.52
CA LEU A 30 -35.10 55.06 7.24
C LEU A 30 -33.92 55.37 6.30
N PRO A 31 -33.14 56.45 6.56
CA PRO A 31 -32.27 57.14 5.60
C PRO A 31 -30.91 56.44 5.35
N PRO A 32 -30.11 56.87 4.36
CA PRO A 32 -29.04 56.04 3.81
C PRO A 32 -27.77 56.05 4.66
N VAL A 33 -27.18 54.87 4.84
CA VAL A 33 -25.91 54.63 5.54
C VAL A 33 -24.74 54.63 4.53
N ARG A 34 -23.61 55.20 4.98
CA ARG A 34 -22.30 55.36 4.29
C ARG A 34 -21.57 54.01 4.01
N PRO A 35 -20.47 54.00 3.22
CA PRO A 35 -20.08 52.87 2.38
C PRO A 35 -19.22 51.82 3.09
N GLU A 36 -19.81 50.93 3.90
CA GLU A 36 -19.01 49.84 4.54
C GLU A 36 -19.73 48.49 4.73
N ASN A 37 -20.78 48.19 3.96
CA ASN A 37 -21.42 46.86 4.01
C ASN A 37 -20.70 45.85 3.11
N LEU A 38 -19.52 45.38 3.54
CA LEU A 38 -18.92 44.14 3.04
C LEU A 38 -19.84 42.97 3.41
N THR A 39 -20.80 42.67 2.55
CA THR A 39 -21.73 41.56 2.77
C THR A 39 -20.94 40.26 2.63
N ARG A 40 -20.54 39.66 3.74
CA ARG A 40 -19.80 38.39 3.74
C ARG A 40 -20.69 37.30 3.15
N VAL A 41 -20.14 36.54 2.21
CA VAL A 41 -20.82 35.42 1.54
C VAL A 41 -20.38 34.15 2.23
N THR A 42 -21.30 33.24 2.51
CA THR A 42 -20.97 31.97 3.18
C THR A 42 -20.95 30.83 2.16
N ALA A 43 -19.91 29.99 2.23
CA ALA A 43 -19.82 28.75 1.46
C ALA A 43 -19.86 27.53 2.40
N LYS A 44 -20.71 26.55 2.07
CA LYS A 44 -20.81 25.28 2.78
C LYS A 44 -20.20 24.14 1.95
N VAL A 45 -19.45 23.26 2.62
CA VAL A 45 -18.92 22.01 2.05
C VAL A 45 -19.45 20.86 2.89
N ASP A 46 -20.18 19.94 2.27
CA ASP A 46 -20.84 18.84 2.97
C ASP A 46 -20.70 17.52 2.18
N PRO A 47 -20.06 16.47 2.73
CA PRO A 47 -19.30 16.48 3.99
C PRO A 47 -18.07 17.39 3.88
N PRO A 48 -17.51 17.90 4.99
CA PRO A 48 -16.52 18.98 4.96
C PRO A 48 -15.12 18.57 4.47
N TRP A 49 -14.93 17.31 4.05
CA TRP A 49 -13.73 16.79 3.39
C TRP A 49 -13.99 16.42 1.91
N ASP A 50 -15.18 16.68 1.37
CA ASP A 50 -15.54 16.38 -0.01
C ASP A 50 -14.88 17.37 -0.99
N ALA A 51 -14.01 16.82 -1.85
CA ALA A 51 -13.30 17.57 -2.86
C ALA A 51 -14.20 18.09 -4.00
N THR A 52 -15.25 17.36 -4.35
CA THR A 52 -16.20 17.77 -5.38
C THR A 52 -17.07 18.92 -4.86
N ALA A 53 -17.62 18.79 -3.66
CA ALA A 53 -18.42 19.85 -3.05
C ALA A 53 -17.61 21.15 -2.88
N TRP A 54 -16.38 21.06 -2.36
CA TRP A 54 -15.49 22.22 -2.26
C TRP A 54 -15.18 22.82 -3.64
N ARG A 55 -14.90 22.00 -4.66
CA ARG A 55 -14.61 22.49 -6.03
C ARG A 55 -15.78 23.25 -6.64
N VAL A 56 -17.02 22.78 -6.43
CA VAL A 56 -18.22 23.46 -6.93
C VAL A 56 -18.37 24.83 -6.26
N ALA A 57 -18.28 24.88 -4.93
CA ALA A 57 -18.35 26.14 -4.17
C ALA A 57 -17.19 27.09 -4.53
N ALA A 58 -15.95 26.61 -4.53
CA ALA A 58 -14.79 27.40 -4.88
C ALA A 58 -14.88 27.96 -6.31
N ARG A 59 -15.37 27.16 -7.27
CA ARG A 59 -15.58 27.63 -8.64
C ARG A 59 -16.68 28.68 -8.72
N ALA A 60 -17.81 28.51 -8.02
CA ALA A 60 -18.89 29.48 -8.00
C ALA A 60 -18.42 30.82 -7.41
N ALA A 61 -17.74 30.80 -6.26
CA ALA A 61 -17.18 32.00 -5.64
C ALA A 61 -16.14 32.69 -6.52
N LEU A 62 -15.26 31.90 -7.13
CA LEU A 62 -14.29 32.43 -8.07
C LEU A 62 -15.00 33.08 -9.27
N CYS A 63 -15.94 32.41 -9.93
CA CYS A 63 -16.69 32.97 -11.05
C CYS A 63 -17.51 34.21 -10.68
N ALA A 64 -18.04 34.30 -9.45
CA ALA A 64 -18.73 35.47 -8.93
C ALA A 64 -17.79 36.65 -8.58
N GLY A 65 -16.47 36.46 -8.67
CA GLY A 65 -15.49 37.52 -8.40
C GLY A 65 -15.27 37.80 -6.92
N LEU A 66 -15.58 36.86 -6.02
CA LEU A 66 -15.50 37.08 -4.56
C LEU A 66 -14.07 36.91 -4.02
N PRO A 67 -13.37 37.98 -3.60
CA PRO A 67 -12.04 37.83 -3.02
C PRO A 67 -12.10 36.97 -1.74
N PRO A 68 -11.01 36.28 -1.37
CA PRO A 68 -10.98 35.38 -0.20
C PRO A 68 -11.45 36.04 1.10
N GLU A 69 -11.22 37.35 1.28
CA GLU A 69 -11.62 38.12 2.47
C GLU A 69 -13.14 38.24 2.64
N GLN A 70 -13.89 38.17 1.53
CA GLN A 70 -15.35 38.29 1.49
C GLN A 70 -16.08 36.94 1.58
N LEU A 71 -15.32 35.83 1.53
CA LEU A 71 -15.86 34.48 1.55
C LEU A 71 -15.57 33.82 2.90
N ASP A 72 -16.62 33.51 3.64
CA ASP A 72 -16.52 32.73 4.87
C ASP A 72 -16.84 31.25 4.60
N TRP A 73 -15.98 30.36 5.08
CA TRP A 73 -16.14 28.92 4.91
C TRP A 73 -16.69 28.35 6.20
N SER A 74 -18.02 28.23 6.30
CA SER A 74 -18.67 27.75 7.52
C SER A 74 -18.47 26.24 7.68
N GLY A 75 -17.63 25.85 8.65
CA GLY A 75 -17.46 24.48 9.11
C GLY A 75 -18.22 24.20 10.41
N GLY A 76 -19.55 24.35 10.43
CA GLY A 76 -20.39 24.01 11.59
C GLY A 76 -21.53 24.99 11.88
N ALA A 77 -22.52 24.54 12.64
CA ALA A 77 -23.84 25.15 12.88
C ALA A 77 -23.85 26.59 13.47
N GLN A 78 -22.70 27.22 13.74
CA GLN A 78 -22.63 28.56 14.32
C GLN A 78 -22.45 29.69 13.29
N GLY A 79 -22.09 29.40 12.03
CA GLY A 79 -21.93 30.42 10.98
C GLY A 79 -23.24 31.02 10.44
N SER A 80 -24.39 30.38 10.72
CA SER A 80 -25.69 30.78 10.20
C SER A 80 -26.36 31.94 10.96
N LEU A 81 -25.71 32.50 11.99
CA LEU A 81 -26.27 33.56 12.83
C LEU A 81 -26.09 34.98 12.23
N LEU A 82 -25.26 35.13 11.20
CA LEU A 82 -24.95 36.42 10.57
C LEU A 82 -25.33 36.45 9.08
N GLY A 83 -26.57 36.10 8.72
CA GLY A 83 -27.27 36.56 7.52
C GLY A 83 -26.48 36.70 6.20
N GLY A 84 -25.54 35.80 5.91
CA GLY A 84 -24.73 35.86 4.69
C GLY A 84 -25.56 35.55 3.44
N LEU A 85 -25.24 36.20 2.32
CA LEU A 85 -25.82 35.84 1.02
C LEU A 85 -25.40 34.42 0.65
N ASP A 86 -26.34 33.64 0.12
CA ASP A 86 -26.04 32.30 -0.39
C ASP A 86 -25.26 32.41 -1.70
N LEU A 87 -24.09 31.76 -1.74
CA LEU A 87 -23.21 31.71 -2.90
C LEU A 87 -23.93 31.25 -4.18
N SER A 88 -24.95 30.39 -4.06
CA SER A 88 -25.73 29.87 -5.20
C SER A 88 -26.52 30.97 -5.94
N THR A 89 -26.76 32.11 -5.30
CA THR A 89 -27.59 33.20 -5.81
C THR A 89 -26.81 34.27 -6.57
N LEU A 90 -25.47 34.19 -6.58
CA LEU A 90 -24.62 35.22 -7.17
C LEU A 90 -24.37 34.96 -8.66
N PRO A 91 -24.50 35.99 -9.53
CA PRO A 91 -24.23 35.85 -10.95
C PRO A 91 -22.74 35.66 -11.22
N ALA A 92 -22.41 34.83 -12.22
CA ALA A 92 -21.03 34.68 -12.68
C ALA A 92 -20.56 35.95 -13.41
N GLN A 93 -19.45 36.52 -12.96
CA GLN A 93 -18.83 37.73 -13.50
C GLN A 93 -17.59 37.42 -14.36
N ARG A 94 -16.96 36.25 -14.16
CA ARG A 94 -15.76 35.84 -14.92
C ARG A 94 -15.70 34.34 -15.21
N THR A 95 -14.92 34.00 -16.22
CA THR A 95 -14.69 32.61 -16.64
C THR A 95 -13.76 31.89 -15.67
N ALA A 96 -13.99 30.59 -15.48
CA ALA A 96 -13.15 29.76 -14.62
C ALA A 96 -11.76 29.58 -15.24
N PRO A 97 -10.66 29.84 -14.50
CA PRO A 97 -9.31 29.68 -15.01
C PRO A 97 -8.94 28.20 -15.14
N ARG A 98 -7.90 27.90 -15.93
CA ARG A 98 -7.26 26.59 -15.92
C ARG A 98 -6.40 26.45 -14.67
N VAL A 99 -6.64 25.40 -13.91
CA VAL A 99 -5.94 25.11 -12.64
C VAL A 99 -5.00 23.91 -12.82
N PRO A 100 -3.75 23.96 -12.31
CA PRO A 100 -2.83 22.82 -12.38
C PRO A 100 -3.37 21.57 -11.68
N SER A 101 -3.12 20.39 -12.26
CA SER A 101 -3.51 19.10 -11.66
C SER A 101 -2.83 18.85 -10.31
N GLU A 102 -1.61 19.36 -10.13
CA GLU A 102 -0.87 19.32 -8.87
C GLU A 102 -1.62 20.01 -7.73
N PHE A 103 -2.24 21.16 -8.01
CA PHE A 103 -3.07 21.86 -7.02
C PHE A 103 -4.29 21.04 -6.63
N LEU A 104 -4.97 20.41 -7.59
CA LEU A 104 -6.13 19.56 -7.30
C LEU A 104 -5.76 18.34 -6.45
N SER A 105 -4.58 17.75 -6.71
CA SER A 105 -4.04 16.64 -5.90
C SER A 105 -3.71 17.08 -4.46
N LEU A 106 -3.10 18.25 -4.30
CA LEU A 106 -2.82 18.84 -2.99
C LEU A 106 -4.12 19.17 -2.25
N ALA A 107 -5.07 19.85 -2.90
CA ALA A 107 -6.36 20.22 -2.34
C ALA A 107 -7.11 18.99 -1.83
N GLY A 108 -7.17 17.91 -2.60
CA GLY A 108 -7.80 16.67 -2.16
C GLY A 108 -7.18 16.07 -0.89
N ALA A 109 -5.89 16.27 -0.62
CA ALA A 109 -5.26 15.86 0.63
C ALA A 109 -5.52 16.86 1.77
N VAL A 110 -5.44 18.16 1.51
CA VAL A 110 -5.67 19.23 2.49
C VAL A 110 -7.10 19.22 3.01
N LEU A 111 -8.09 18.95 2.17
CA LEU A 111 -9.51 18.88 2.56
C LEU A 111 -9.79 17.80 3.61
N CYS A 112 -9.02 16.72 3.63
CA CYS A 112 -9.11 15.69 4.66
C CYS A 112 -8.54 16.15 6.02
N ASN A 113 -7.77 17.25 6.09
CA ASN A 113 -7.24 17.73 7.37
C ASN A 113 -8.38 18.27 8.26
N ARG A 114 -8.23 18.24 9.59
CA ARG A 114 -9.26 18.75 10.52
C ARG A 114 -9.17 20.25 10.78
N ALA A 115 -8.10 20.91 10.34
CA ALA A 115 -7.91 22.34 10.56
C ALA A 115 -9.04 23.16 9.92
N GLU A 116 -9.59 24.12 10.66
CA GLU A 116 -10.75 24.94 10.25
C GLU A 116 -10.42 25.86 9.07
N ASP A 117 -9.17 26.32 8.96
CA ASP A 117 -8.71 27.23 7.90
C ASP A 117 -8.52 26.57 6.53
N ARG A 118 -8.67 25.24 6.42
CA ARG A 118 -8.31 24.48 5.20
C ARG A 118 -9.06 24.90 3.94
N HIS A 119 -10.37 25.18 4.04
CA HIS A 119 -11.17 25.55 2.87
C HIS A 119 -10.82 26.95 2.37
N GLY A 120 -10.68 27.90 3.31
CA GLY A 120 -10.25 29.27 3.03
C GLY A 120 -8.83 29.36 2.49
N LEU A 121 -7.90 28.59 3.08
CA LEU A 121 -6.52 28.47 2.59
C LEU A 121 -6.48 28.00 1.12
N LEU A 122 -7.18 26.91 0.81
CA LEU A 122 -7.22 26.39 -0.56
C LEU A 122 -7.88 27.39 -1.52
N TYR A 123 -8.92 28.11 -1.08
CA TYR A 123 -9.56 29.12 -1.91
C TYR A 123 -8.64 30.31 -2.19
N ARG A 124 -7.91 30.79 -1.18
CA ARG A 124 -6.91 31.86 -1.33
C ARG A 124 -5.80 31.46 -2.31
N MET A 125 -5.30 30.23 -2.21
CA MET A 125 -4.33 29.70 -3.18
C MET A 125 -4.91 29.61 -4.60
N LEU A 126 -6.16 29.15 -4.74
CA LEU A 126 -6.86 29.09 -6.03
C LEU A 126 -7.03 30.49 -6.64
N TRP A 127 -7.41 31.48 -5.83
CA TRP A 127 -7.53 32.88 -6.24
C TRP A 127 -6.20 33.42 -6.77
N ARG A 128 -5.10 33.22 -6.05
CA ARG A 128 -3.76 33.65 -6.49
C ARG A 128 -3.33 33.01 -7.81
N ILE A 129 -3.60 31.71 -7.99
CA ILE A 129 -3.36 31.01 -9.27
C ILE A 129 -4.21 31.62 -10.39
N ALA A 130 -5.47 31.98 -10.11
CA ALA A 130 -6.38 32.62 -11.06
C ALA A 130 -5.90 34.01 -11.50
N GLU A 131 -5.36 34.79 -10.56
CA GLU A 131 -4.82 36.15 -10.80
C GLU A 131 -3.43 36.15 -11.47
N GLY A 132 -2.86 34.98 -11.77
CA GLY A 132 -1.65 34.85 -12.60
C GLY A 132 -0.47 34.14 -11.95
N GLU A 133 -0.52 33.81 -10.66
CA GLU A 133 0.54 33.04 -9.96
C GLU A 133 0.48 31.54 -10.32
N ARG A 134 0.60 31.18 -11.59
CA ARG A 134 0.47 29.78 -12.07
C ARG A 134 1.53 28.83 -11.50
N ALA A 135 2.70 29.35 -11.15
CA ALA A 135 3.81 28.60 -10.56
C ALA A 135 3.83 28.66 -9.02
N LEU A 136 2.72 29.07 -8.37
CA LEU A 136 2.64 29.22 -6.91
C LEU A 136 3.20 28.02 -6.15
N LEU A 137 2.81 26.79 -6.54
CA LEU A 137 3.24 25.56 -5.88
C LEU A 137 4.75 25.28 -5.94
N GLN A 138 5.50 25.92 -6.85
CA GLN A 138 6.95 25.77 -6.94
C GLN A 138 7.68 26.62 -5.88
N ARG A 139 6.99 27.59 -5.26
CA ARG A 139 7.53 28.49 -4.23
C ARG A 139 7.38 27.86 -2.85
N ALA A 140 8.26 26.92 -2.51
CA ALA A 140 8.18 26.19 -1.23
C ALA A 140 8.24 27.07 0.03
N SER A 141 8.82 28.27 -0.06
CA SER A 141 8.89 29.26 1.03
C SER A 141 7.62 30.11 1.17
N ASP A 142 6.67 30.00 0.25
CA ASP A 142 5.39 30.70 0.35
C ASP A 142 4.58 30.19 1.57
N PRO A 143 4.06 31.06 2.44
CA PRO A 143 3.36 30.65 3.66
C PRO A 143 2.14 29.76 3.39
N ASP A 144 1.37 30.03 2.32
CA ASP A 144 0.17 29.25 1.99
C ASP A 144 0.56 27.85 1.50
N VAL A 145 1.57 27.79 0.62
CA VAL A 145 2.12 26.52 0.09
C VAL A 145 2.70 25.68 1.22
N HIS A 146 3.45 26.29 2.13
CA HIS A 146 4.02 25.60 3.29
C HIS A 146 2.94 25.05 4.23
N ARG A 147 1.93 25.87 4.55
CA ARG A 147 0.78 25.47 5.38
C ARG A 147 0.01 24.30 4.75
N ALA A 148 -0.33 24.41 3.47
CA ALA A 148 -1.06 23.38 2.73
C ALA A 148 -0.24 22.08 2.63
N THR A 149 1.07 22.18 2.37
CA THR A 149 1.96 21.02 2.30
C THR A 149 2.06 20.31 3.64
N THR A 150 2.14 21.06 4.74
CA THR A 150 2.17 20.52 6.11
C THR A 150 0.88 19.77 6.45
N MET A 151 -0.28 20.36 6.13
CA MET A 151 -1.59 19.71 6.30
C MET A 151 -1.67 18.40 5.50
N ALA A 152 -1.24 18.43 4.24
CA ALA A 152 -1.24 17.26 3.36
C ALA A 152 -0.29 16.15 3.87
N GLN A 153 0.87 16.52 4.42
CA GLN A 153 1.79 15.56 5.05
C GLN A 153 1.18 14.91 6.28
N ALA A 154 0.48 15.68 7.13
CA ALA A 154 -0.21 15.14 8.31
C ALA A 154 -1.29 14.11 7.90
N VAL A 155 -2.11 14.46 6.90
CA VAL A 155 -3.12 13.54 6.31
C VAL A 155 -2.48 12.29 5.71
N ARG A 156 -1.33 12.41 5.04
CA ARG A 156 -0.59 11.25 4.50
C ARG A 156 -0.07 10.32 5.61
N ARG A 157 0.45 10.89 6.70
CA ARG A 157 0.89 10.10 7.87
C ARG A 157 -0.27 9.36 8.51
N ASP A 158 -1.39 10.04 8.74
CA ASP A 158 -2.59 9.41 9.31
C ASP A 158 -3.17 8.34 8.38
N SER A 159 -3.21 8.60 7.07
CA SER A 159 -3.58 7.60 6.06
C SER A 159 -2.67 6.37 6.09
N HIS A 160 -1.36 6.56 6.32
CA HIS A 160 -0.42 5.45 6.49
C HIS A 160 -0.73 4.68 7.78
N LYS A 161 -0.93 5.38 8.90
CA LYS A 161 -1.31 4.76 10.19
C LYS A 161 -2.54 3.88 10.04
N MET A 162 -3.61 4.39 9.43
CA MET A 162 -4.83 3.62 9.18
C MET A 162 -4.53 2.34 8.40
N LYS A 163 -3.81 2.44 7.27
CA LYS A 163 -3.43 1.27 6.46
C LYS A 163 -2.57 0.26 7.22
N ALA A 164 -1.69 0.72 8.11
CA ALA A 164 -0.75 -0.10 8.85
C ALA A 164 -1.38 -0.78 10.08
N PHE A 165 -2.33 -0.11 10.75
CA PHE A 165 -2.82 -0.52 12.07
C PHE A 165 -4.27 -1.00 12.10
N VAL A 166 -5.08 -0.76 11.06
CA VAL A 166 -6.43 -1.37 10.98
C VAL A 166 -6.31 -2.90 11.00
N ARG A 167 -7.08 -3.53 11.89
CA ARG A 167 -7.16 -4.99 12.04
C ARG A 167 -8.62 -5.41 12.01
N PHE A 168 -8.95 -6.28 11.08
CA PHE A 168 -10.28 -6.83 10.90
C PHE A 168 -10.50 -8.01 11.84
N ARG A 169 -11.66 -8.01 12.52
CA ARG A 169 -12.09 -9.06 13.44
C ARG A 169 -13.37 -9.68 12.91
N ALA A 170 -13.47 -11.01 12.90
CA ALA A 170 -14.68 -11.69 12.46
C ALA A 170 -15.82 -11.42 13.45
N VAL A 171 -17.03 -11.22 12.95
CA VAL A 171 -18.24 -11.06 13.77
C VAL A 171 -18.72 -12.45 14.21
N PRO A 172 -18.89 -12.72 15.52
CA PRO A 172 -19.42 -14.01 15.97
C PRO A 172 -20.82 -14.28 15.40
N GLY A 173 -21.00 -15.42 14.76
CA GLY A 173 -22.31 -15.84 14.22
C GLY A 173 -22.64 -15.35 12.81
N ALA A 174 -21.74 -14.59 12.16
CA ALA A 174 -21.87 -14.21 10.76
C ALA A 174 -20.69 -14.77 9.95
N ASP A 175 -20.99 -15.55 8.91
CA ASP A 175 -19.97 -16.05 7.99
C ASP A 175 -19.47 -14.90 7.11
N GLU A 176 -18.14 -14.75 7.03
CA GLU A 176 -17.43 -13.81 6.15
C GLU A 176 -17.62 -12.29 6.42
N GLU A 177 -18.18 -11.91 7.57
CA GLU A 177 -18.31 -10.50 8.00
C GLU A 177 -17.24 -10.11 9.03
N TYR A 178 -16.59 -8.96 8.78
CA TYR A 178 -15.47 -8.47 9.58
C TYR A 178 -15.63 -7.01 9.98
N VAL A 179 -15.28 -6.67 11.21
CA VAL A 179 -15.33 -5.29 11.70
C VAL A 179 -13.97 -4.86 12.24
N ALA A 180 -13.60 -3.61 12.00
CA ALA A 180 -12.41 -2.97 12.55
C ALA A 180 -12.78 -1.61 13.15
N TRP A 181 -12.23 -1.31 14.32
CA TRP A 181 -12.29 0.03 14.92
C TRP A 181 -11.00 0.80 14.62
N PHE A 182 -11.12 2.07 14.24
CA PHE A 182 -9.97 2.97 14.08
C PHE A 182 -10.31 4.41 14.46
N GLU A 183 -9.39 5.10 15.12
CA GLU A 183 -9.53 6.51 15.52
C GLU A 183 -8.56 7.40 14.75
N PRO A 184 -8.96 7.92 13.58
CA PRO A 184 -8.11 8.76 12.75
C PRO A 184 -7.98 10.19 13.32
N ASP A 185 -6.78 10.76 13.15
CA ASP A 185 -6.49 12.15 13.49
C ASP A 185 -7.17 13.12 12.50
N HIS A 186 -7.49 12.65 11.29
CA HIS A 186 -8.01 13.44 10.16
C HIS A 186 -9.20 12.76 9.46
N HIS A 187 -9.87 13.47 8.54
CA HIS A 187 -10.99 12.96 7.76
C HIS A 187 -10.53 12.08 6.58
N ILE A 188 -9.93 10.93 6.89
CA ILE A 188 -9.23 10.07 5.91
C ILE A 188 -10.01 8.84 5.46
N VAL A 189 -11.13 8.50 6.10
CA VAL A 189 -11.86 7.25 5.86
C VAL A 189 -12.20 7.07 4.38
N ASP A 190 -12.85 8.04 3.75
CA ASP A 190 -13.26 7.99 2.33
C ASP A 190 -12.07 7.87 1.38
N ARG A 191 -10.97 8.53 1.75
CA ARG A 191 -9.71 8.52 1.00
C ARG A 191 -9.02 7.16 1.07
N VAL A 192 -9.13 6.47 2.20
CA VAL A 192 -8.37 5.24 2.50
C VAL A 192 -9.21 3.98 2.28
N ALA A 193 -10.53 4.01 2.45
CA ALA A 193 -11.42 2.86 2.27
C ALA A 193 -11.20 2.10 0.94
N PRO A 194 -10.97 2.76 -0.23
CA PRO A 194 -10.67 2.06 -1.48
C PRO A 194 -9.41 1.17 -1.43
N PHE A 195 -8.43 1.50 -0.58
CA PHE A 195 -7.27 0.63 -0.36
C PHE A 195 -7.68 -0.69 0.29
N PHE A 196 -8.55 -0.62 1.31
CA PHE A 196 -9.04 -1.81 1.99
C PHE A 196 -9.94 -2.64 1.09
N ALA A 197 -10.82 -2.02 0.30
CA ALA A 197 -11.69 -2.72 -0.65
C ALA A 197 -10.86 -3.53 -1.66
N ARG A 198 -9.81 -2.93 -2.23
CA ARG A 198 -8.91 -3.66 -3.15
C ARG A 198 -8.10 -4.76 -2.45
N ARG A 199 -7.61 -4.51 -1.22
CA ARG A 199 -6.72 -5.45 -0.51
C ARG A 199 -7.46 -6.61 0.15
N PHE A 200 -8.73 -6.39 0.48
CA PHE A 200 -9.61 -7.27 1.24
C PHE A 200 -10.95 -7.50 0.53
N ALA A 201 -10.95 -7.53 -0.81
CA ALA A 201 -12.15 -7.69 -1.63
C ALA A 201 -12.94 -8.98 -1.36
N GLY A 202 -12.25 -10.04 -0.95
CA GLY A 202 -12.85 -11.37 -0.73
C GLY A 202 -13.41 -11.59 0.67
N MET A 203 -13.75 -10.53 1.38
CA MET A 203 -14.49 -10.59 2.64
C MET A 203 -15.36 -9.35 2.76
N ARG A 204 -16.49 -9.45 3.46
CA ARG A 204 -17.34 -8.29 3.76
C ARG A 204 -16.81 -7.63 5.01
N TRP A 205 -16.60 -6.31 4.97
CA TRP A 205 -15.99 -5.64 6.11
C TRP A 205 -16.53 -4.25 6.39
N ALA A 206 -16.48 -3.85 7.66
CA ALA A 206 -16.75 -2.49 8.10
C ALA A 206 -15.54 -1.92 8.86
N ILE A 207 -15.15 -0.69 8.53
CA ILE A 207 -14.21 0.10 9.33
C ILE A 207 -15.02 1.20 10.01
N VAL A 208 -15.24 1.02 11.30
CA VAL A 208 -15.95 1.96 12.15
C VAL A 208 -14.96 2.95 12.72
N THR A 209 -15.27 4.24 12.57
CA THR A 209 -14.53 5.33 13.21
C THR A 209 -15.50 6.27 13.91
N PRO A 210 -15.03 7.15 14.82
CA PRO A 210 -15.91 8.05 15.57
C PRO A 210 -16.76 9.00 14.72
N TYR A 211 -16.34 9.29 13.48
CA TYR A 211 -17.02 10.28 12.64
C TYR A 211 -17.60 9.71 11.34
N ARG A 212 -17.16 8.51 10.92
CA ARG A 212 -17.60 7.88 9.66
C ARG A 212 -17.32 6.40 9.66
N THR A 213 -18.26 5.63 9.14
CA THR A 213 -18.09 4.19 8.94
C THR A 213 -17.98 3.89 7.46
N ALA A 214 -16.96 3.13 7.06
CA ALA A 214 -16.84 2.60 5.71
C ALA A 214 -17.25 1.14 5.69
N LEU A 215 -18.20 0.78 4.84
CA LEU A 215 -18.70 -0.59 4.67
C LEU A 215 -18.34 -1.10 3.27
N TRP A 216 -17.98 -2.37 3.19
CA TRP A 216 -17.69 -3.07 1.95
C TRP A 216 -18.49 -4.36 1.93
N ASP A 217 -19.38 -4.47 0.96
CA ASP A 217 -20.29 -5.60 0.77
C ASP A 217 -19.74 -6.69 -0.17
N GLY A 218 -18.56 -6.48 -0.76
CA GLY A 218 -17.95 -7.37 -1.77
C GLY A 218 -17.92 -6.76 -3.18
N GLU A 219 -18.74 -5.75 -3.44
CA GLU A 219 -18.87 -5.09 -4.74
C GLU A 219 -18.66 -3.57 -4.66
N ALA A 220 -19.25 -2.92 -3.67
CA ALA A 220 -19.25 -1.47 -3.50
C ALA A 220 -18.87 -1.03 -2.08
N ILE A 221 -18.32 0.19 -2.00
CA ILE A 221 -18.08 0.85 -0.71
C ILE A 221 -19.28 1.74 -0.41
N ALA A 222 -19.91 1.51 0.73
CA ALA A 222 -20.90 2.41 1.31
C ALA A 222 -20.28 3.18 2.47
N PHE A 223 -20.76 4.41 2.70
CA PHE A 223 -20.38 5.21 3.85
C PHE A 223 -21.61 5.51 4.70
N ALA A 224 -21.46 5.35 6.01
CA ALA A 224 -22.47 5.67 7.01
C ALA A 224 -21.87 6.60 8.07
N ASP A 225 -22.72 7.05 8.99
CA ASP A 225 -22.30 7.86 10.11
C ASP A 225 -21.30 7.13 11.01
N GLY A 226 -20.58 7.90 11.83
CA GLY A 226 -19.62 7.36 12.78
C GLY A 226 -20.28 6.44 13.81
N GLY A 227 -19.50 5.50 14.32
CA GLY A 227 -19.93 4.59 15.39
C GLY A 227 -19.12 4.79 16.67
N VAL A 228 -19.37 3.94 17.66
CA VAL A 228 -18.64 3.85 18.92
C VAL A 228 -17.79 2.58 18.98
N ARG A 229 -16.78 2.55 19.84
CA ARG A 229 -15.87 1.38 19.95
C ARG A 229 -16.61 0.08 20.26
N ALA A 230 -17.74 0.14 20.94
CA ALA A 230 -18.58 -1.01 21.26
C ALA A 230 -19.20 -1.69 20.03
N ASP A 231 -19.25 -1.00 18.89
CA ASP A 231 -19.75 -1.54 17.63
C ASP A 231 -18.76 -2.53 16.97
N ALA A 232 -17.55 -2.68 17.52
CA ALA A 232 -16.54 -3.65 17.08
C ALA A 232 -16.37 -4.78 18.12
N PRO A 233 -16.18 -6.05 17.71
CA PRO A 233 -16.04 -7.19 18.62
C PRO A 233 -14.92 -7.03 19.68
N SER A 234 -15.20 -7.45 20.93
CA SER A 234 -14.25 -7.41 22.05
C SER A 234 -13.04 -8.34 21.84
N GLU A 235 -11.99 -8.13 22.63
CA GLU A 235 -10.61 -8.57 22.35
C GLU A 235 -10.28 -10.02 22.80
N ASP A 236 -11.26 -10.76 23.33
CA ASP A 236 -10.99 -11.83 24.32
C ASP A 236 -10.66 -13.23 23.79
N ALA A 237 -10.50 -13.48 22.49
CA ALA A 237 -10.45 -14.87 22.00
C ALA A 237 -9.06 -15.44 21.63
N ARG A 238 -7.96 -14.66 21.58
CA ARG A 238 -6.61 -15.19 21.19
C ARG A 238 -5.41 -14.44 21.82
N GLU A 239 -5.43 -14.15 23.12
CA GLU A 239 -4.36 -13.36 23.78
C GLU A 239 -3.05 -14.13 24.12
N ASP A 240 -3.05 -15.44 24.34
CA ASP A 240 -1.87 -16.13 24.92
C ASP A 240 -0.71 -16.40 23.94
N LEU A 241 -1.02 -16.62 22.66
CA LEU A 241 0.00 -16.85 21.63
C LEU A 241 0.75 -15.57 21.22
N TRP A 242 0.11 -14.40 21.37
CA TRP A 242 0.68 -13.11 20.99
C TRP A 242 1.60 -12.54 22.08
N ARG A 243 1.21 -12.68 23.36
CA ARG A 243 2.03 -12.24 24.52
C ARG A 243 3.42 -12.87 24.53
N THR A 244 3.50 -14.16 24.21
CA THR A 244 4.75 -14.93 24.15
C THR A 244 5.66 -14.46 23.00
N TYR A 245 5.09 -14.00 21.89
CA TYR A 245 5.86 -13.47 20.76
C TYR A 245 6.45 -12.09 21.05
N TYR A 246 5.69 -11.19 21.70
CA TYR A 246 6.13 -9.82 21.96
C TYR A 246 7.17 -9.71 23.09
N ALA A 247 7.05 -10.51 24.15
CA ALA A 247 8.00 -10.53 25.25
C ALA A 247 9.43 -10.92 24.83
N ASN A 248 9.56 -11.74 23.78
CA ASN A 248 10.84 -12.25 23.28
C ASN A 248 11.54 -11.31 22.26
N ILE A 249 10.83 -10.31 21.71
CA ILE A 249 11.36 -9.38 20.70
C ILE A 249 11.66 -7.98 21.30
N PHE A 250 11.18 -7.72 22.53
CA PHE A 250 11.35 -6.45 23.23
C PHE A 250 12.81 -6.20 23.65
N ASN A 251 13.44 -5.16 23.08
CA ASN A 251 14.80 -4.73 23.44
C ASN A 251 14.75 -3.53 24.41
N PRO A 252 15.10 -3.71 25.71
CA PRO A 252 15.02 -2.66 26.72
C PRO A 252 15.94 -1.47 26.45
N ALA A 253 17.03 -1.65 25.69
CA ALA A 253 18.01 -0.60 25.41
C ALA A 253 17.54 0.44 24.36
N ARG A 254 16.38 0.22 23.73
CA ARG A 254 15.76 1.17 22.76
C ARG A 254 14.62 1.99 23.35
N LEU A 255 14.36 1.87 24.65
CA LEU A 255 13.35 2.67 25.35
C LEU A 255 13.84 4.13 25.44
N ASN A 256 13.21 5.02 24.68
CA ASN A 256 13.24 6.46 24.95
C ASN A 256 11.85 6.87 25.47
N PRO A 257 11.65 6.94 26.79
CA PRO A 257 10.35 7.21 27.41
C PRO A 257 9.78 8.58 27.01
N THR A 258 10.63 9.50 26.59
CA THR A 258 10.25 10.85 26.14
C THR A 258 9.73 10.81 24.71
N MET A 259 10.36 10.04 23.83
CA MET A 259 9.95 9.87 22.42
C MET A 259 8.71 8.98 22.27
N MET A 260 8.53 7.98 23.15
CA MET A 260 7.29 7.19 23.22
C MET A 260 6.09 8.04 23.64
N ARG A 261 6.28 9.01 24.55
CA ARG A 261 5.22 9.94 24.98
C ARG A 261 4.87 10.98 23.90
N SER A 262 5.81 11.34 23.02
CA SER A 262 5.57 12.29 21.92
C SER A 262 4.94 11.65 20.67
N GLU A 263 5.29 10.40 20.35
CA GLU A 263 4.76 9.67 19.18
C GLU A 263 3.44 8.93 19.48
N MET A 264 3.13 8.67 20.75
CA MET A 264 1.97 7.87 21.15
C MET A 264 1.20 8.50 22.32
N PRO A 265 0.16 9.31 22.03
CA PRO A 265 -0.74 9.84 23.05
C PRO A 265 -1.32 8.71 23.93
N GLN A 266 -1.35 8.92 25.26
CA GLN A 266 -1.77 7.91 26.26
C GLN A 266 -3.13 7.26 25.99
N LYS A 267 -4.03 7.96 25.28
CA LYS A 267 -5.35 7.43 24.90
C LYS A 267 -5.28 6.17 24.02
N TYR A 268 -4.21 6.00 23.23
CA TYR A 268 -4.03 4.84 22.34
C TYR A 268 -3.45 3.60 23.02
N TRP A 269 -3.02 3.73 24.29
CA TRP A 269 -2.41 2.61 25.02
C TRP A 269 -3.45 1.52 25.36
N LYS A 270 -4.73 1.88 25.45
CA LYS A 270 -5.87 0.96 25.68
C LYS A 270 -6.27 0.13 24.44
N LEU A 271 -5.52 0.24 23.35
CA LEU A 271 -5.72 -0.48 22.08
C LEU A 271 -4.55 -1.43 21.77
N LEU A 272 -3.62 -1.60 22.71
CA LEU A 272 -2.41 -2.41 22.59
C LEU A 272 -2.36 -3.44 23.73
N PRO A 273 -2.55 -4.74 23.47
CA PRO A 273 -2.34 -5.81 24.45
C PRO A 273 -0.95 -5.78 25.11
N GLU A 274 0.03 -5.23 24.39
CA GLU A 274 1.42 -5.08 24.81
C GLU A 274 1.62 -3.97 25.85
N ALA A 275 0.68 -3.01 25.97
CA ALA A 275 0.72 -1.94 26.96
C ALA A 275 0.51 -2.46 28.40
N ALA A 276 -0.11 -3.63 28.57
CA ALA A 276 -0.23 -4.28 29.87
C ALA A 276 1.10 -4.84 30.38
N LEU A 277 2.01 -5.24 29.48
CA LEU A 277 3.34 -5.76 29.81
C LEU A 277 4.36 -4.64 30.02
N LEU A 278 4.10 -3.44 29.50
CA LEU A 278 5.00 -2.29 29.55
C LEU A 278 5.40 -1.86 30.98
N PRO A 279 4.50 -1.81 31.99
CA PRO A 279 4.88 -1.48 33.36
C PRO A 279 5.87 -2.48 33.97
N ASP A 280 5.65 -3.79 33.75
CA ASP A 280 6.53 -4.84 34.27
C ASP A 280 7.85 -4.90 33.48
N LEU A 281 7.80 -4.76 32.15
CA LEU A 281 8.98 -4.67 31.29
C LEU A 281 9.83 -3.42 31.59
N MET A 282 9.21 -2.29 31.96
CA MET A 282 9.92 -1.07 32.39
C MET A 282 10.50 -1.21 33.80
N ARG A 283 9.82 -1.93 34.70
CA ARG A 283 10.32 -2.25 36.05
C ARG A 283 11.55 -3.17 35.98
N ASP A 284 11.51 -4.16 35.10
CA ASP A 284 12.60 -5.12 34.86
C ASP A 284 13.71 -4.58 33.94
N ALA A 285 13.43 -3.55 33.13
CA ALA A 285 14.39 -2.97 32.19
C ALA A 285 15.68 -2.53 32.89
N GLY A 286 15.58 -1.97 34.10
CA GLY A 286 16.75 -1.54 34.87
C GLY A 286 17.67 -2.69 35.31
N LEU A 287 17.10 -3.85 35.65
CA LEU A 287 17.86 -5.05 36.02
C LEU A 287 18.48 -5.72 34.79
N ARG A 288 17.72 -5.84 33.69
CA ARG A 288 18.21 -6.41 32.43
C ARG A 288 19.29 -5.55 31.76
N VAL A 289 19.22 -4.22 31.90
CA VAL A 289 20.26 -3.31 31.41
C VAL A 289 21.55 -3.46 32.23
N ARG A 290 21.46 -3.70 33.55
CA ARG A 290 22.64 -4.02 34.37
C ARG A 290 23.24 -5.38 34.02
N GLU A 291 22.42 -6.43 33.86
CA GLU A 291 22.89 -7.74 33.37
C GLU A 291 23.51 -7.66 31.95
N MET A 292 22.95 -6.84 31.06
CA MET A 292 23.51 -6.59 29.73
C MET A 292 24.79 -5.75 29.76
N ALA A 293 24.97 -4.88 30.75
CA ALA A 293 26.19 -4.08 30.96
C ALA A 293 27.30 -4.89 31.63
N GLU A 294 26.96 -5.81 32.54
CA GLU A 294 27.87 -6.73 33.22
C GLU A 294 28.32 -7.89 32.31
N ARG A 295 27.53 -8.24 31.29
CA ARG A 295 28.01 -9.04 30.16
C ARG A 295 29.04 -8.24 29.37
N ALA A 296 30.31 -8.63 29.51
CA ALA A 296 31.45 -8.02 28.80
C ALA A 296 31.12 -7.78 27.31
N HIS A 297 31.16 -6.50 26.92
CA HIS A 297 30.93 -6.02 25.57
C HIS A 297 31.96 -6.60 24.58
N GLU A 298 31.51 -7.41 23.63
CA GLU A 298 32.23 -7.57 22.38
C GLU A 298 31.94 -6.34 21.50
N ALA A 299 32.97 -5.59 21.12
CA ALA A 299 32.81 -4.30 20.45
C ALA A 299 31.99 -4.41 19.15
N PRO A 300 31.07 -3.47 18.86
CA PRO A 300 30.22 -3.53 17.68
C PRO A 300 31.07 -3.28 16.44
N ARG A 301 31.42 -4.35 15.73
CA ARG A 301 32.03 -4.27 14.40
C ARG A 301 31.04 -3.56 13.48
N ARG A 302 31.42 -2.39 12.93
CA ARG A 302 30.74 -1.75 11.79
C ARG A 302 30.53 -2.83 10.72
N ARG A 303 29.31 -3.35 10.58
CA ARG A 303 28.93 -4.23 9.47
C ARG A 303 28.76 -3.35 8.24
N ILE A 304 29.88 -3.08 7.54
CA ILE A 304 29.86 -3.25 6.09
C ILE A 304 29.22 -4.62 5.90
N PRO A 305 28.11 -4.78 5.14
CA PRO A 305 27.55 -6.11 4.89
C PRO A 305 28.71 -6.97 4.44
N ALA A 306 29.08 -7.96 5.27
CA ALA A 306 30.08 -8.92 4.86
C ALA A 306 29.58 -9.45 3.52
N ALA A 307 30.45 -9.43 2.50
CA ALA A 307 30.13 -10.07 1.22
C ALA A 307 29.48 -11.42 1.56
N PRO A 308 28.29 -11.72 0.98
CA PRO A 308 27.56 -12.93 1.33
C PRO A 308 28.55 -14.08 1.31
N ALA A 309 28.65 -14.80 2.44
CA ALA A 309 29.66 -15.84 2.62
C ALA A 309 29.68 -16.69 1.34
N PRO A 310 30.88 -16.92 0.74
CA PRO A 310 30.97 -17.71 -0.48
C PRO A 310 30.21 -18.99 -0.27
N ALA A 311 29.46 -19.43 -1.29
CA ALA A 311 28.82 -20.72 -1.26
C ALA A 311 29.88 -21.76 -0.84
N PRO A 312 29.52 -22.79 -0.05
CA PRO A 312 30.45 -23.89 0.16
C PRO A 312 30.94 -24.32 -1.22
N VAL A 313 32.25 -24.34 -1.40
CA VAL A 313 32.87 -24.93 -2.58
C VAL A 313 32.67 -26.44 -2.40
N VAL A 314 31.45 -26.90 -2.69
CA VAL A 314 31.18 -28.33 -2.77
C VAL A 314 31.80 -28.73 -4.10
N ALA A 315 33.04 -29.22 -4.06
CA ALA A 315 33.60 -29.97 -5.17
C ALA A 315 32.67 -31.16 -5.40
N GLY A 316 32.01 -31.23 -6.56
CA GLY A 316 31.07 -32.31 -6.81
C GLY A 316 30.16 -32.10 -8.02
N THR A 317 29.43 -33.16 -8.33
CA THR A 317 28.42 -33.21 -9.37
C THR A 317 27.20 -32.33 -9.04
N LEU A 318 26.30 -32.12 -10.00
CA LEU A 318 25.02 -31.44 -9.73
C LEU A 318 24.22 -32.11 -8.60
N ASP A 319 24.34 -33.42 -8.44
CA ASP A 319 23.64 -34.17 -7.40
C ASP A 319 24.19 -33.83 -6.02
N ALA A 320 25.51 -33.66 -5.88
CA ALA A 320 26.13 -33.21 -4.63
C ALA A 320 25.69 -31.77 -4.27
N LEU A 321 25.59 -30.89 -5.27
CA LEU A 321 25.06 -29.53 -5.07
C LEU A 321 23.59 -29.55 -4.67
N ARG A 322 22.78 -30.41 -5.29
CA ARG A 322 21.35 -30.59 -4.97
C ARG A 322 21.17 -31.06 -3.54
N GLU A 323 21.94 -32.06 -3.10
CA GLU A 323 21.88 -32.56 -1.73
C GLU A 323 22.29 -31.49 -0.72
N SER A 324 23.36 -30.74 -1.00
CA SER A 324 23.80 -29.64 -0.13
C SER A 324 22.77 -28.50 -0.04
N ALA A 325 22.03 -28.24 -1.12
CA ALA A 325 20.99 -27.22 -1.13
C ALA A 325 19.71 -27.63 -0.38
N ARG A 326 19.49 -28.93 -0.16
CA ARG A 326 18.27 -29.47 0.45
C ARG A 326 17.93 -28.83 1.80
N ASP A 327 18.93 -28.65 2.66
CA ASP A 327 18.79 -28.07 4.00
C ASP A 327 19.26 -26.60 4.08
N CYS A 328 19.27 -25.88 2.95
CA CYS A 328 19.79 -24.52 2.89
C CYS A 328 18.96 -23.54 3.76
N ARG A 329 19.58 -23.00 4.81
CA ARG A 329 18.99 -21.97 5.70
C ARG A 329 19.53 -20.55 5.52
N ARG A 330 20.15 -20.25 4.37
CA ARG A 330 20.87 -18.98 4.12
C ARG A 330 19.97 -17.72 4.10
N CYS A 331 18.66 -17.87 3.99
CA CYS A 331 17.70 -16.75 4.01
C CYS A 331 16.38 -17.21 4.62
N PRO A 332 15.53 -16.33 5.19
CA PRO A 332 14.35 -16.71 5.96
C PRO A 332 13.27 -17.46 5.17
N LEU A 333 13.39 -17.57 3.84
CA LEU A 333 12.44 -18.30 2.99
C LEU A 333 12.44 -19.81 3.21
N TRP A 334 13.49 -20.39 3.81
CA TRP A 334 13.53 -21.81 4.14
C TRP A 334 12.44 -22.23 5.13
N GLN A 335 12.01 -21.30 6.00
CA GLN A 335 11.11 -21.60 7.11
C GLN A 335 9.65 -21.83 6.67
N PRO A 336 9.04 -20.96 5.83
CA PRO A 336 7.67 -21.18 5.37
C PRO A 336 7.55 -22.08 4.13
N ALA A 337 8.62 -22.26 3.34
CA ALA A 337 8.61 -23.12 2.16
C ALA A 337 8.54 -24.60 2.54
N THR A 338 7.96 -25.44 1.67
CA THR A 338 7.90 -26.89 1.93
C THR A 338 9.28 -27.53 1.79
N GLN A 339 10.01 -27.14 0.75
CA GLN A 339 11.33 -27.69 0.43
C GLN A 339 12.12 -26.77 -0.51
N THR A 340 13.42 -27.03 -0.62
CA THR A 340 14.26 -26.46 -1.68
C THR A 340 13.84 -27.02 -3.04
N VAL A 341 13.57 -26.15 -4.01
CA VAL A 341 13.41 -26.51 -5.42
C VAL A 341 14.70 -26.14 -6.15
N PHE A 342 15.54 -27.16 -6.35
CA PHE A 342 16.80 -27.03 -7.10
C PHE A 342 16.56 -27.05 -8.61
N GLY A 343 17.62 -26.84 -9.41
CA GLY A 343 17.53 -27.00 -10.85
C GLY A 343 17.40 -28.44 -11.32
N GLU A 344 16.78 -28.61 -12.48
CA GLU A 344 16.53 -29.89 -13.15
C GLU A 344 16.93 -29.79 -14.62
N GLY A 345 17.57 -30.85 -15.15
CA GLY A 345 17.97 -30.96 -16.56
C GLY A 345 19.33 -31.65 -16.74
N PRO A 346 19.81 -31.77 -17.98
CA PRO A 346 21.09 -32.41 -18.28
C PRO A 346 22.27 -31.67 -17.64
N ALA A 347 23.26 -32.42 -17.16
CA ALA A 347 24.45 -31.86 -16.51
C ALA A 347 25.35 -31.04 -17.45
N HIS A 348 25.16 -31.17 -18.76
CA HIS A 348 25.90 -30.44 -19.79
C HIS A 348 24.94 -29.74 -20.78
N ALA A 349 23.79 -29.27 -20.28
CA ALA A 349 22.86 -28.53 -21.11
C ALA A 349 23.51 -27.26 -21.68
N ARG A 350 23.49 -27.10 -23.01
CA ARG A 350 24.03 -25.91 -23.69
C ARG A 350 23.27 -24.63 -23.35
N THR A 351 22.01 -24.76 -22.93
CA THR A 351 21.13 -23.66 -22.58
C THR A 351 20.57 -23.84 -21.18
N MET A 352 20.76 -22.83 -20.33
CA MET A 352 20.17 -22.74 -19.01
C MET A 352 19.04 -21.70 -18.98
N ILE A 353 17.91 -22.04 -18.38
CA ILE A 353 16.78 -21.14 -18.16
C ILE A 353 16.71 -20.79 -16.68
N VAL A 354 16.65 -19.49 -16.37
CA VAL A 354 16.62 -18.98 -14.99
C VAL A 354 15.32 -18.20 -14.78
N GLY A 355 14.45 -18.71 -13.89
CA GLY A 355 13.24 -18.03 -13.42
C GLY A 355 13.48 -17.22 -12.14
N GLU A 356 12.39 -16.69 -11.57
CA GLU A 356 12.45 -15.86 -10.36
C GLU A 356 12.61 -16.72 -9.08
N GLN A 357 11.63 -17.56 -8.80
CA GLN A 357 11.55 -18.44 -7.63
C GLN A 357 10.53 -19.56 -7.92
N PRO A 358 10.45 -20.61 -7.08
CA PRO A 358 9.42 -21.64 -7.20
C PRO A 358 8.04 -21.07 -6.91
N GLY A 359 7.00 -21.58 -7.58
CA GLY A 359 5.61 -21.33 -7.25
C GLY A 359 5.04 -22.38 -6.31
N ASP A 360 3.71 -22.37 -6.17
CA ASP A 360 2.96 -23.27 -5.28
C ASP A 360 3.13 -24.75 -5.68
N GLU A 361 2.94 -25.06 -6.97
CA GLU A 361 3.08 -26.43 -7.49
C GLU A 361 4.55 -26.90 -7.48
N GLU A 362 5.49 -26.01 -7.79
CA GLU A 362 6.93 -26.30 -7.75
C GLU A 362 7.39 -26.62 -6.32
N ASP A 363 6.95 -25.85 -5.33
CA ASP A 363 7.32 -26.04 -3.92
C ASP A 363 6.79 -27.37 -3.35
N LEU A 364 5.63 -27.84 -3.81
CA LEU A 364 5.11 -29.15 -3.40
C LEU A 364 5.79 -30.31 -4.12
N SER A 365 6.09 -30.14 -5.41
CA SER A 365 6.66 -31.19 -6.24
C SER A 365 8.18 -31.31 -6.16
N GLY A 366 8.87 -30.26 -5.70
CA GLY A 366 10.33 -30.17 -5.71
C GLY A 366 10.93 -29.89 -7.09
N ARG A 367 10.10 -29.65 -8.12
CA ARG A 367 10.54 -29.53 -9.53
C ARG A 367 10.29 -28.14 -10.09
N PRO A 368 11.22 -27.55 -10.86
CA PRO A 368 11.06 -26.21 -11.39
C PRO A 368 10.12 -26.17 -12.62
N PHE A 369 9.35 -25.08 -12.76
CA PHE A 369 8.48 -24.81 -13.91
C PHE A 369 7.43 -25.89 -14.20
N VAL A 370 6.74 -26.41 -13.18
CA VAL A 370 5.63 -27.37 -13.37
C VAL A 370 4.25 -26.70 -13.30
N GLY A 371 4.16 -25.52 -12.68
CA GLY A 371 2.94 -24.75 -12.48
C GLY A 371 2.41 -24.04 -13.73
N PRO A 372 1.41 -23.15 -13.61
CA PRO A 372 0.77 -22.50 -14.76
C PRO A 372 1.76 -21.74 -15.66
N ALA A 373 2.72 -21.02 -15.05
CA ALA A 373 3.77 -20.31 -15.77
C ALA A 373 4.71 -21.28 -16.50
N GLY A 374 5.01 -22.43 -15.89
CA GLY A 374 5.81 -23.49 -16.48
C GLY A 374 5.13 -24.18 -17.66
N ARG A 375 3.81 -24.35 -17.60
CA ARG A 375 2.98 -24.87 -18.71
C ARG A 375 2.94 -23.91 -19.89
N LEU A 376 2.78 -22.60 -19.64
CA LEU A 376 2.87 -21.58 -20.69
C LEU A 376 4.27 -21.58 -21.34
N PHE A 377 5.32 -21.73 -20.53
CA PHE A 377 6.68 -21.84 -21.04
C PHE A 377 6.88 -23.09 -21.90
N SER A 378 6.44 -24.27 -21.45
CA SER A 378 6.50 -25.50 -22.27
C SER A 378 5.79 -25.32 -23.60
N ARG A 379 4.57 -24.75 -23.59
CA ARG A 379 3.82 -24.50 -24.82
C ARG A 379 4.60 -23.62 -25.80
N ALA A 380 5.25 -22.57 -25.32
CA ALA A 380 6.06 -21.70 -26.16
C ALA A 380 7.31 -22.43 -26.74
N LEU A 381 7.92 -23.35 -25.97
CA LEU A 381 9.01 -24.19 -26.47
C LEU A 381 8.53 -25.18 -27.53
N ASP A 382 7.38 -25.83 -27.30
CA ASP A 382 6.78 -26.79 -28.23
C ASP A 382 6.43 -26.12 -29.56
N GLU A 383 5.86 -24.91 -29.53
CA GLU A 383 5.57 -24.09 -30.73
C GLU A 383 6.83 -23.73 -31.53
N LEU A 384 7.99 -23.61 -30.86
CA LEU A 384 9.28 -23.34 -31.49
C LEU A 384 10.07 -24.61 -31.84
N GLY A 385 9.56 -25.80 -31.52
CA GLY A 385 10.26 -27.06 -31.70
C GLY A 385 11.50 -27.21 -30.81
N ILE A 386 11.56 -26.50 -29.69
CA ILE A 386 12.68 -26.58 -28.73
C ILE A 386 12.38 -27.71 -27.73
N ASP A 387 13.22 -28.75 -27.73
CA ASP A 387 13.11 -29.82 -26.75
C ASP A 387 13.43 -29.32 -25.34
N ARG A 388 12.40 -29.27 -24.48
CA ARG A 388 12.52 -28.87 -23.07
C ARG A 388 13.48 -29.76 -22.29
N THR A 389 13.60 -31.05 -22.62
CA THR A 389 14.47 -32.00 -21.90
C THR A 389 15.95 -31.76 -22.14
N ALA A 390 16.30 -31.01 -23.20
CA ALA A 390 17.66 -30.58 -23.50
C ALA A 390 18.10 -29.33 -22.69
N LEU A 391 17.18 -28.70 -21.96
CA LEU A 391 17.43 -27.48 -21.18
C LEU A 391 17.72 -27.79 -19.72
N TYR A 392 18.57 -26.98 -19.08
CA TYR A 392 18.67 -26.95 -17.62
C TYR A 392 17.79 -25.82 -17.07
N LEU A 393 16.78 -26.17 -16.28
CA LEU A 393 15.78 -25.24 -15.76
C LEU A 393 16.03 -24.99 -14.27
N THR A 394 16.10 -23.72 -13.88
CA THR A 394 16.33 -23.35 -12.48
C THR A 394 15.77 -21.97 -12.15
N ASN A 395 15.87 -21.54 -10.89
CA ASN A 395 15.39 -20.23 -10.42
C ASN A 395 16.49 -19.44 -9.70
N ALA A 396 16.39 -18.10 -9.70
CA ALA A 396 17.30 -17.24 -8.94
C ALA A 396 17.24 -17.49 -7.42
N VAL A 397 16.05 -17.79 -6.90
CA VAL A 397 15.82 -18.19 -5.50
C VAL A 397 15.27 -19.62 -5.47
N LYS A 398 15.71 -20.44 -4.50
CA LYS A 398 15.36 -21.88 -4.43
C LYS A 398 14.20 -22.24 -3.49
N HIS A 399 13.67 -21.27 -2.75
CA HIS A 399 12.54 -21.47 -1.84
C HIS A 399 11.36 -20.58 -2.23
N PHE A 400 10.15 -21.10 -2.09
CA PHE A 400 8.95 -20.36 -2.44
C PHE A 400 8.64 -19.28 -1.40
N ARG A 401 8.65 -18.02 -1.83
CA ARG A 401 8.11 -16.92 -1.03
C ARG A 401 6.63 -16.73 -1.31
N PHE A 402 5.83 -16.85 -0.26
CA PHE A 402 4.38 -16.63 -0.34
C PHE A 402 3.82 -15.95 0.91
N GLU A 403 2.62 -15.41 0.76
CA GLU A 403 1.74 -15.03 1.87
C GLU A 403 0.58 -16.03 1.95
N PRO A 404 0.35 -16.69 3.10
CA PRO A 404 -0.82 -17.53 3.30
C PRO A 404 -2.11 -16.70 3.21
N ARG A 405 -3.10 -17.18 2.45
CA ARG A 405 -4.47 -16.64 2.45
C ARG A 405 -5.46 -17.82 2.49
N GLY A 406 -5.89 -18.17 3.70
CA GLY A 406 -6.64 -19.40 3.94
C GLY A 406 -5.82 -20.62 3.54
N LYS A 407 -6.39 -21.51 2.71
CA LYS A 407 -5.70 -22.69 2.16
C LYS A 407 -4.78 -22.36 0.97
N ARG A 408 -4.78 -21.13 0.46
CA ARG A 408 -4.02 -20.73 -0.74
C ARG A 408 -2.69 -20.09 -0.36
N ARG A 409 -1.64 -20.40 -1.12
CA ARG A 409 -0.30 -19.80 -0.97
C ARG A 409 -0.09 -18.75 -2.06
N LEU A 410 -0.24 -17.47 -1.72
CA LEU A 410 -0.14 -16.39 -2.69
C LEU A 410 1.31 -16.00 -2.93
N HIS A 411 1.80 -16.25 -4.13
CA HIS A 411 3.16 -15.92 -4.55
C HIS A 411 3.52 -14.45 -4.26
N LYS A 412 4.69 -14.23 -3.66
CA LYS A 412 5.28 -12.91 -3.42
C LYS A 412 6.67 -12.85 -4.01
N ARG A 413 6.97 -11.78 -4.76
CA ARG A 413 8.28 -11.57 -5.38
C ARG A 413 9.40 -11.63 -4.31
N PRO A 414 10.54 -12.29 -4.55
CA PRO A 414 11.67 -12.26 -3.63
C PRO A 414 12.32 -10.87 -3.57
N ASP A 415 12.76 -10.46 -2.38
CA ASP A 415 13.53 -9.22 -2.20
C ASP A 415 14.97 -9.40 -2.67
N VAL A 416 15.66 -8.28 -2.87
CA VAL A 416 17.08 -8.24 -3.24
C VAL A 416 17.94 -9.10 -2.31
N ALA A 417 17.70 -9.02 -1.00
CA ALA A 417 18.43 -9.82 -0.01
C ALA A 417 18.24 -11.33 -0.19
N HIS A 418 17.07 -11.79 -0.64
CA HIS A 418 16.83 -13.20 -0.93
C HIS A 418 17.60 -13.65 -2.17
N ILE A 419 17.59 -12.83 -3.23
CA ILE A 419 18.34 -13.10 -4.46
C ILE A 419 19.84 -13.19 -4.14
N GLU A 420 20.38 -12.22 -3.41
CA GLU A 420 21.80 -12.18 -3.03
C GLU A 420 22.21 -13.36 -2.14
N ALA A 421 21.37 -13.70 -1.15
CA ALA A 421 21.60 -14.85 -0.29
C ALA A 421 21.54 -16.18 -1.07
N CYS A 422 20.73 -16.28 -2.13
CA CYS A 422 20.58 -17.50 -2.91
C CYS A 422 21.54 -17.60 -4.11
N ASN A 423 22.12 -16.48 -4.56
CA ASN A 423 22.92 -16.41 -5.80
C ASN A 423 24.15 -17.35 -5.79
N GLY A 424 24.65 -17.70 -4.60
CA GLY A 424 25.70 -18.72 -4.46
C GLY A 424 25.32 -20.07 -5.11
N TRP A 425 24.05 -20.50 -4.99
CA TRP A 425 23.57 -21.72 -5.62
C TRP A 425 23.49 -21.60 -7.14
N LEU A 426 22.95 -20.49 -7.64
CA LEU A 426 22.87 -20.24 -9.09
C LEU A 426 24.27 -20.20 -9.73
N ARG A 427 25.24 -19.56 -9.07
CA ARG A 427 26.64 -19.56 -9.52
C ARG A 427 27.23 -20.96 -9.55
N ALA A 428 26.96 -21.78 -8.54
CA ALA A 428 27.42 -23.17 -8.49
C ALA A 428 26.78 -24.02 -9.61
N GLU A 429 25.49 -23.85 -9.87
CA GLU A 429 24.81 -24.51 -11.00
C GLU A 429 25.40 -24.09 -12.35
N ILE A 430 25.64 -22.79 -12.56
CA ILE A 430 26.26 -22.30 -13.81
C ILE A 430 27.67 -22.85 -13.98
N ALA A 431 28.47 -22.87 -12.91
CA ALA A 431 29.83 -23.40 -12.93
C ALA A 431 29.88 -24.91 -13.23
N GLN A 432 28.86 -25.65 -12.78
CA GLN A 432 28.77 -27.10 -12.99
C GLN A 432 28.16 -27.45 -14.36
N VAL A 433 27.08 -26.79 -14.77
CA VAL A 433 26.41 -27.03 -16.05
C VAL A 433 27.25 -26.52 -17.23
N LYS A 434 27.98 -25.41 -17.02
CA LYS A 434 28.76 -24.69 -18.04
C LYS A 434 27.92 -24.43 -19.30
N PRO A 435 26.74 -23.79 -19.18
CA PRO A 435 25.91 -23.51 -20.33
C PRO A 435 26.60 -22.50 -21.24
N GLU A 436 26.43 -22.66 -22.55
CA GLU A 436 26.89 -21.65 -23.52
C GLU A 436 25.96 -20.43 -23.52
N ARG A 437 24.69 -20.64 -23.14
CA ARG A 437 23.62 -19.64 -23.18
C ARG A 437 22.77 -19.66 -21.92
N ILE A 438 22.38 -18.48 -21.43
CA ILE A 438 21.45 -18.32 -20.31
C ILE A 438 20.26 -17.44 -20.72
N VAL A 439 19.03 -17.89 -20.47
CA VAL A 439 17.82 -17.08 -20.64
C VAL A 439 17.25 -16.70 -19.29
N CYS A 440 17.13 -15.40 -19.05
CA CYS A 440 16.57 -14.87 -17.81
C CYS A 440 15.08 -14.56 -18.00
N LEU A 441 14.22 -15.29 -17.31
CA LEU A 441 12.78 -15.06 -17.31
C LEU A 441 12.43 -14.06 -16.21
N GLY A 442 12.29 -12.78 -16.57
CA GLY A 442 11.92 -11.70 -15.68
C GLY A 442 13.07 -10.99 -14.98
N ALA A 443 12.73 -9.91 -14.26
CA ALA A 443 13.71 -8.96 -13.73
C ALA A 443 14.56 -9.53 -12.60
N SER A 444 14.00 -10.43 -11.78
CA SER A 444 14.73 -11.05 -10.66
C SER A 444 15.80 -12.03 -11.16
N ALA A 445 15.48 -12.81 -12.20
CA ALA A 445 16.45 -13.67 -12.89
C ALA A 445 17.56 -12.83 -13.55
N ALA A 446 17.18 -11.77 -14.27
CA ALA A 446 18.11 -10.87 -14.93
C ALA A 446 19.08 -10.23 -13.91
N ARG A 447 18.59 -9.76 -12.76
CA ARG A 447 19.44 -9.25 -11.68
C ARG A 447 20.39 -10.31 -11.13
N ALA A 448 19.93 -11.55 -10.96
CA ALA A 448 20.77 -12.62 -10.42
C ALA A 448 21.94 -12.98 -11.36
N VAL A 449 21.68 -12.95 -12.68
CA VAL A 449 22.64 -13.32 -13.73
C VAL A 449 23.58 -12.17 -14.10
N PHE A 450 23.06 -10.96 -14.27
CA PHE A 450 23.85 -9.80 -14.72
C PHE A 450 24.31 -8.87 -13.60
N GLY A 451 23.79 -9.02 -12.39
CA GLY A 451 24.10 -8.15 -11.25
C GLY A 451 23.17 -6.93 -11.12
N PRO A 452 23.50 -6.01 -10.19
CA PRO A 452 22.71 -4.80 -9.94
C PRO A 452 22.77 -3.84 -11.14
N GLY A 453 21.66 -3.17 -11.45
CA GLY A 453 21.59 -2.12 -12.48
C GLY A 453 20.85 -2.51 -13.77
N VAL A 454 20.61 -3.80 -14.00
CA VAL A 454 19.86 -4.27 -15.18
C VAL A 454 18.39 -3.84 -15.15
N ARG A 455 17.94 -3.29 -16.27
CA ARG A 455 16.55 -2.85 -16.50
C ARG A 455 15.90 -3.71 -17.58
N LEU A 456 15.06 -4.67 -17.16
CA LEU A 456 14.44 -5.64 -18.07
C LEU A 456 13.73 -5.00 -19.27
N THR A 457 13.02 -3.90 -19.08
CA THR A 457 12.26 -3.24 -20.16
C THR A 457 13.14 -2.62 -21.24
N GLU A 458 14.36 -2.21 -20.89
CA GLU A 458 15.32 -1.61 -21.82
C GLU A 458 16.20 -2.67 -22.50
N GLU A 459 16.37 -3.83 -21.85
CA GLU A 459 17.33 -4.86 -22.25
C GLU A 459 16.69 -6.15 -22.77
N ARG A 460 15.36 -6.16 -22.92
CA ARG A 460 14.60 -7.31 -23.41
C ARG A 460 15.08 -7.75 -24.79
N GLY A 461 15.34 -9.04 -24.96
CA GLY A 461 15.74 -9.64 -26.24
C GLY A 461 17.15 -9.29 -26.72
N LEU A 462 17.95 -8.58 -25.91
CA LEU A 462 19.32 -8.21 -26.27
C LEU A 462 20.31 -9.22 -25.69
N TRP A 463 21.08 -9.87 -26.56
CA TRP A 463 22.20 -10.72 -26.15
C TRP A 463 23.32 -9.88 -25.52
N ARG A 464 23.80 -10.33 -24.37
CA ARG A 464 24.99 -9.83 -23.68
C ARG A 464 25.95 -10.96 -23.40
N THR A 465 27.24 -10.65 -23.43
CA THR A 465 28.28 -11.58 -23.00
C THR A 465 28.65 -11.25 -21.56
N ARG A 466 28.55 -12.25 -20.69
CA ARG A 466 29.00 -12.15 -19.30
C ARG A 466 30.53 -12.19 -19.22
N GLU A 467 31.08 -11.81 -18.07
CA GLU A 467 32.54 -11.86 -17.81
C GLU A 467 33.14 -13.25 -18.01
N ASP A 468 32.35 -14.31 -17.78
CA ASP A 468 32.73 -15.71 -17.98
C ASP A 468 32.55 -16.20 -19.44
N GLY A 469 32.25 -15.30 -20.38
CA GLY A 469 32.07 -15.60 -21.81
C GLY A 469 30.70 -16.18 -22.18
N VAL A 470 29.85 -16.49 -21.19
CA VAL A 470 28.51 -17.05 -21.43
C VAL A 470 27.59 -15.97 -22.01
N ARG A 471 26.89 -16.30 -23.10
CA ARG A 471 25.90 -15.39 -23.69
C ARG A 471 24.60 -15.46 -22.89
N ALA A 472 24.01 -14.32 -22.57
CA ALA A 472 22.74 -14.28 -21.87
C ALA A 472 21.83 -13.17 -22.40
N PHE A 473 20.53 -13.40 -22.38
CA PHE A 473 19.53 -12.34 -22.60
C PHE A 473 18.40 -12.48 -21.58
N ALA A 474 17.58 -11.41 -21.47
CA ALA A 474 16.41 -11.41 -20.61
C ALA A 474 15.13 -11.22 -21.41
N THR A 475 14.06 -11.85 -20.95
CA THR A 475 12.69 -11.69 -21.47
C THR A 475 11.69 -11.55 -20.31
N VAL A 476 10.43 -11.26 -20.61
CA VAL A 476 9.35 -11.23 -19.63
C VAL A 476 9.18 -12.61 -18.97
N HIS A 477 8.72 -12.62 -17.72
CA HIS A 477 8.41 -13.88 -17.05
C HIS A 477 7.07 -14.45 -17.58
N PRO A 478 6.91 -15.77 -17.80
CA PRO A 478 5.66 -16.37 -18.28
C PRO A 478 4.43 -16.01 -17.41
N SER A 479 4.61 -15.86 -16.11
CA SER A 479 3.51 -15.44 -15.22
C SER A 479 3.04 -14.01 -15.45
N TRP A 480 3.87 -13.14 -16.07
CA TRP A 480 3.43 -11.79 -16.46
C TRP A 480 2.47 -11.86 -17.64
N VAL A 481 2.72 -12.77 -18.60
CA VAL A 481 1.78 -13.06 -19.71
C VAL A 481 0.43 -13.54 -19.15
N LEU A 482 0.45 -14.48 -18.20
CA LEU A 482 -0.78 -14.98 -17.54
C LEU A 482 -1.56 -13.94 -16.72
N ARG A 483 -0.96 -12.78 -16.43
CA ARG A 483 -1.56 -11.73 -15.60
C ARG A 483 -2.05 -10.52 -16.41
N GLN A 484 -2.03 -10.59 -17.74
CA GLN A 484 -2.63 -9.54 -18.57
C GLN A 484 -4.16 -9.51 -18.35
N GLY A 485 -4.74 -8.30 -18.37
CA GLY A 485 -6.12 -8.06 -17.92
C GLY A 485 -7.20 -8.41 -18.94
N ASP A 486 -6.87 -8.45 -20.23
CA ASP A 486 -7.79 -8.79 -21.31
C ASP A 486 -7.15 -9.83 -22.27
N PRO A 487 -7.98 -10.59 -23.04
CA PRO A 487 -7.49 -11.67 -23.89
C PRO A 487 -6.55 -11.22 -25.02
N GLN A 488 -6.76 -10.02 -25.57
CA GLN A 488 -5.91 -9.51 -26.66
C GLN A 488 -4.53 -9.13 -26.13
N ALA A 489 -4.47 -8.40 -25.01
CA ALA A 489 -3.21 -8.07 -24.35
C ALA A 489 -2.45 -9.33 -23.93
N GLN A 490 -3.15 -10.38 -23.49
CA GLN A 490 -2.54 -11.67 -23.18
C GLN A 490 -1.96 -12.35 -24.44
N ALA A 491 -2.69 -12.33 -25.55
CA ALA A 491 -2.24 -12.89 -26.82
C ALA A 491 -1.01 -12.14 -27.37
N ASP A 492 -1.02 -10.80 -27.34
CA ASP A 492 0.09 -9.96 -27.78
C ASP A 492 1.32 -10.18 -26.88
N ALA A 493 1.12 -10.26 -25.56
CA ALA A 493 2.17 -10.57 -24.60
C ALA A 493 2.76 -11.96 -24.82
N TYR A 494 1.93 -12.95 -25.17
CA TYR A 494 2.36 -14.30 -25.48
C TYR A 494 3.17 -14.34 -26.79
N ALA A 495 2.67 -13.69 -27.85
CA ALA A 495 3.37 -13.60 -29.13
C ALA A 495 4.76 -12.99 -28.96
N GLY A 496 4.86 -11.84 -28.27
CA GLY A 496 6.17 -11.23 -27.99
C GLY A 496 7.08 -12.09 -27.10
N PHE A 497 6.52 -12.91 -26.21
CA PHE A 497 7.30 -13.86 -25.41
C PHE A 497 7.86 -15.00 -26.29
N VAL A 498 7.07 -15.55 -27.20
CA VAL A 498 7.51 -16.53 -28.20
C VAL A 498 8.58 -15.93 -29.12
N ASP A 499 8.41 -14.67 -29.55
CA ASP A 499 9.39 -13.97 -30.38
C ASP A 499 10.76 -13.84 -29.71
N ASP A 500 10.78 -13.51 -28.41
CA ASP A 500 12.04 -13.48 -27.65
C ASP A 500 12.67 -14.87 -27.55
N LEU A 501 11.88 -15.92 -27.29
CA LEU A 501 12.39 -17.28 -27.20
C LEU A 501 12.91 -17.80 -28.54
N ARG A 502 12.40 -17.30 -29.66
CA ARG A 502 12.92 -17.62 -31.00
C ARG A 502 14.40 -17.24 -31.17
N LEU A 503 14.92 -16.30 -30.37
CA LEU A 503 16.35 -15.97 -30.34
C LEU A 503 17.24 -17.17 -29.96
N LEU A 504 16.68 -18.20 -29.32
CA LEU A 504 17.40 -19.46 -29.04
C LEU A 504 17.69 -20.28 -30.30
N LEU A 505 16.91 -20.09 -31.37
CA LEU A 505 17.09 -20.79 -32.64
C LEU A 505 18.11 -20.09 -33.56
N ALA A 506 18.26 -18.77 -33.40
CA ALA A 506 19.04 -17.91 -34.29
C ALA A 506 20.54 -17.81 -33.92
N ALA A 507 21.00 -18.52 -32.89
CA ALA A 507 22.31 -18.31 -32.26
C ALA A 507 23.13 -19.59 -32.12
#